data_AF-A0A960MIZ7-F1
#
_entry.id   AF-A0A960MIZ7-F1
#
_cell.length_a   1.000
_cell.length_b   1.000
_cell.length_c   1.000
_cell.angle_alpha   90.00
_cell.angle_beta   90.00
_cell.angle_gamma   90.00
#
_symmetry.space_group_name_H-M   'P 1'
#
loop_
_entity.id
_entity.type
_entity.pdbx_description
1 polymer ?
#
loop_
_entity_poly.entity_id
_entity_poly.type
_entity_poly.pdbx_seq_one_letter_code
_entity_poly.pdbx_strand_id
1 'polypeptide(L)'
;MKNHNLINGHGVSGDSGNLLPDGISFWPRPLTVNPTNFKHKSLSNWSANIAIGCQHACQFCYVPSVSTVKQAPLLRQFGVQNPDADWGDYLLLRHWDEKAFLASLRKAERTPLERLNPDGNRAVLLCSTTDPYQTLRHEDPTVAKALNRHLQTMVRRSLELIRDHSTLNVRILTRSPLAKR
;
A
#
# COMPACT_ATOMS: atom_id res chain seq x y z
N MET A 1 -30.90 -4.31 17.23
CA MET A 1 -30.03 -3.13 17.32
C MET A 1 -28.59 -3.63 17.45
N LYS A 2 -27.83 -3.66 16.35
CA LYS A 2 -26.43 -4.13 16.35
C LYS A 2 -25.51 -2.94 16.53
N ASN A 3 -24.58 -3.05 17.48
CA ASN A 3 -23.67 -2.00 17.93
C ASN A 3 -22.83 -1.43 16.77
N HIS A 4 -23.04 -0.15 16.47
CA HIS A 4 -22.09 0.67 15.71
C HIS A 4 -20.99 1.16 16.66
N ASN A 5 -19.86 0.46 16.66
CA ASN A 5 -18.61 0.98 17.22
C ASN A 5 -17.44 0.37 16.44
N LEU A 6 -17.31 0.79 15.19
CA LEU A 6 -16.09 0.64 14.42
C LEU A 6 -15.65 2.07 14.09
N ILE A 7 -14.39 2.40 14.34
CA ILE A 7 -13.75 3.69 14.02
C ILE A 7 -13.90 4.78 15.11
N ASN A 8 -13.42 4.52 16.32
CA ASN A 8 -12.85 5.57 17.18
C ASN A 8 -11.35 5.35 17.32
N GLY A 9 -10.59 6.44 17.41
CA GLY A 9 -9.12 6.56 17.27
C GLY A 9 -8.24 5.85 18.31
N HIS A 10 -8.64 4.68 18.80
CA HIS A 10 -7.80 3.74 19.52
C HIS A 10 -8.04 2.34 18.94
N GLY A 11 -7.02 1.81 18.24
CA GLY A 11 -6.88 0.40 17.89
C GLY A 11 -8.11 -0.26 17.27
N VAL A 12 -8.16 -0.32 15.94
CA VAL A 12 -8.74 -1.51 15.29
C VAL A 12 -7.81 -2.65 15.68
N SER A 13 -8.13 -3.37 16.75
CA SER A 13 -7.60 -4.72 16.97
C SER A 13 -8.22 -5.58 15.88
N GLY A 14 -7.65 -5.49 14.68
CA GLY A 14 -7.97 -6.40 13.60
C GLY A 14 -7.51 -7.77 14.04
N ASP A 15 -8.42 -8.74 14.09
CA ASP A 15 -8.04 -10.14 14.10
C ASP A 15 -7.14 -10.36 12.88
N SER A 16 -5.84 -10.43 13.15
CA SER A 16 -4.82 -10.78 12.18
C SER A 16 -5.02 -12.25 11.84
N GLY A 17 -5.82 -12.55 10.82
CA GLY A 17 -5.95 -13.93 10.41
C GLY A 17 -6.71 -14.19 9.12
N ASN A 18 -7.79 -13.45 8.80
CA ASN A 18 -8.58 -13.76 7.60
C ASN A 18 -9.01 -12.50 6.85
N LEU A 19 -9.17 -12.64 5.54
CA LEU A 19 -9.88 -11.65 4.73
C LEU A 19 -11.33 -11.55 5.19
N LEU A 20 -11.87 -10.33 5.20
CA LEU A 20 -13.32 -10.14 5.27
C LEU A 20 -13.98 -10.75 4.01
N PRO A 21 -15.30 -10.99 4.01
CA PRO A 21 -16.01 -11.53 2.84
C PRO A 21 -15.71 -10.79 1.54
N ASP A 22 -15.49 -9.47 1.64
CA ASP A 22 -15.24 -8.58 0.49
C ASP A 22 -13.75 -8.53 0.07
N GLY A 23 -12.93 -9.43 0.60
CA GLY A 23 -11.51 -9.51 0.26
C GLY A 23 -10.65 -8.40 0.88
N ILE A 24 -11.18 -7.61 1.81
CA ILE A 24 -10.41 -6.54 2.47
C ILE A 24 -9.97 -7.00 3.86
N SER A 25 -8.72 -6.73 4.22
CA SER A 25 -8.24 -6.84 5.60
C SER A 25 -7.13 -5.82 5.86
N PHE A 26 -6.51 -5.87 7.03
CA PHE A 26 -5.42 -4.98 7.40
C PHE A 26 -4.09 -5.70 7.41
N TRP A 27 -3.08 -5.07 6.82
CA TRP A 27 -1.71 -5.52 6.93
C TRP A 27 -1.13 -5.12 8.29
N PRO A 28 -0.49 -6.05 9.03
CA PRO A 28 -0.09 -5.84 10.42
C PRO A 28 0.97 -4.75 10.60
N ARG A 29 1.70 -4.39 9.55
CA ARG A 29 2.71 -3.34 9.60
C ARG A 29 2.16 -2.01 9.08
N PRO A 30 2.39 -0.87 9.76
CA PRO A 30 1.95 0.43 9.29
C PRO A 30 2.64 0.81 7.97
N LEU A 31 2.14 1.86 7.34
CA LEU A 31 2.77 2.47 6.19
C LEU A 31 4.08 3.14 6.59
N THR A 32 5.18 2.70 5.97
CA THR A 32 6.52 3.27 6.18
C THR A 32 7.29 3.34 4.86
N VAL A 33 8.30 4.21 4.80
CA VAL A 33 9.26 4.30 3.70
C VAL A 33 10.33 3.22 3.90
N ASN A 34 10.41 2.26 2.98
CA ASN A 34 11.31 1.12 3.07
C ASN A 34 12.25 1.05 1.86
N PRO A 35 13.52 0.63 2.01
CA PRO A 35 14.42 0.40 0.88
C PRO A 35 13.81 -0.57 -0.14
N THR A 36 14.03 -0.31 -1.42
CA THR A 36 13.70 -1.25 -2.50
C THR A 36 14.91 -2.10 -2.84
N ASN A 37 14.66 -3.27 -3.41
CA ASN A 37 15.68 -4.15 -3.97
C ASN A 37 15.55 -4.22 -5.49
N PHE A 38 15.24 -3.09 -6.13
CA PHE A 38 15.10 -3.04 -7.59
C PHE A 38 16.46 -3.27 -8.25
N LYS A 39 16.59 -4.41 -8.92
CA LYS A 39 17.72 -4.76 -9.77
C LYS A 39 17.36 -4.42 -11.21
N HIS A 40 18.18 -3.63 -11.88
CA HIS A 40 18.00 -3.22 -13.28
C HIS A 40 16.74 -2.38 -13.58
N LYS A 41 16.14 -1.77 -12.55
CA LYS A 41 14.98 -0.88 -12.70
C LYS A 41 15.30 0.46 -12.06
N SER A 42 15.45 1.49 -12.89
CA SER A 42 15.77 2.86 -12.50
C SER A 42 14.57 3.60 -11.91
N LEU A 43 13.88 2.97 -10.96
CA LEU A 43 12.57 3.40 -10.46
C LEU A 43 12.65 4.17 -9.15
N SER A 44 13.32 3.65 -8.14
CA SER A 44 13.40 4.28 -6.81
C SER A 44 14.43 3.59 -5.91
N ASN A 45 14.91 4.29 -4.88
CA ASN A 45 15.67 3.69 -3.77
C ASN A 45 14.77 3.21 -2.64
N TRP A 46 13.55 3.78 -2.53
CA TRP A 46 12.58 3.42 -1.51
C TRP A 46 11.19 3.18 -2.10
N SER A 47 10.34 2.54 -1.31
CA SER A 47 8.92 2.38 -1.60
C SER A 47 8.10 2.64 -0.34
N ALA A 48 6.89 3.16 -0.55
CA ALA A 48 5.87 3.31 0.47
C ALA A 48 4.58 2.70 -0.10
N ASN A 49 4.20 1.54 0.41
CA ASN A 49 3.10 0.74 -0.15
C ASN A 49 1.90 0.80 0.77
N ILE A 50 0.85 1.51 0.37
CA ILE A 50 -0.34 1.77 1.20
C ILE A 50 -1.18 0.50 1.43
N ALA A 51 -1.16 -0.42 0.47
CA ALA A 51 -1.79 -1.73 0.58
C ALA A 51 -0.98 -2.80 -0.16
N ILE A 52 -1.26 -4.06 0.14
CA ILE A 52 -0.80 -5.22 -0.64
C ILE A 52 -2.03 -5.88 -1.25
N GLY A 53 -1.99 -6.19 -2.55
CA GLY A 53 -3.19 -6.54 -3.30
C GLY A 53 -3.89 -5.30 -3.86
N CYS A 54 -4.96 -5.51 -4.61
CA CYS A 54 -5.66 -4.46 -5.34
C CYS A 54 -7.07 -4.95 -5.70
N GLN A 55 -8.10 -4.14 -5.47
CA GLN A 55 -9.47 -4.44 -5.92
C GLN A 55 -9.76 -3.94 -7.34
N HIS A 56 -8.77 -3.32 -7.99
CA HIS A 56 -8.92 -2.76 -9.33
C HIS A 56 -8.85 -3.80 -10.45
N ALA A 57 -8.23 -4.95 -10.19
CA ALA A 57 -8.19 -6.13 -11.06
C ALA A 57 -7.81 -5.85 -12.55
N CYS A 58 -6.89 -4.90 -12.82
CA CYS A 58 -6.48 -4.61 -14.19
C CYS A 58 -5.93 -5.86 -14.89
N GLN A 59 -6.50 -6.24 -16.03
CA GLN A 59 -6.11 -7.45 -16.78
C GLN A 59 -4.64 -7.46 -17.22
N PHE A 60 -4.06 -6.28 -17.42
CA PHE A 60 -2.66 -6.11 -17.86
C PHE A 60 -1.72 -5.72 -16.71
N CYS A 61 -2.10 -5.97 -15.46
CA CYS A 61 -1.28 -5.63 -14.32
C CYS A 61 -0.10 -6.60 -14.18
N TYR A 62 1.13 -6.08 -14.22
CA TYR A 62 2.33 -6.90 -13.98
C TYR A 62 2.65 -7.09 -12.49
N VAL A 63 2.01 -6.34 -11.59
CA VAL A 63 2.26 -6.42 -10.13
C VAL A 63 2.09 -7.82 -9.57
N PRO A 64 0.99 -8.54 -9.87
CA PRO A 64 0.77 -9.85 -9.28
C PRO A 64 1.94 -10.82 -9.53
N SER A 65 2.44 -10.85 -10.77
CA SER A 65 3.53 -11.74 -11.19
C SER A 65 4.94 -11.30 -10.74
N VAL A 66 5.10 -10.15 -10.08
CA VAL A 66 6.42 -9.68 -9.63
C VAL A 66 6.53 -9.36 -8.13
N SER A 67 5.52 -8.70 -7.56
CA SER A 67 5.60 -8.15 -6.21
C SER A 67 4.89 -9.05 -5.20
N THR A 68 3.63 -9.43 -5.49
CA THR A 68 2.83 -10.22 -4.54
C THR A 68 3.20 -11.70 -4.57
N VAL A 69 3.65 -12.24 -5.71
CA VAL A 69 4.19 -13.61 -5.77
C VAL A 69 5.37 -13.82 -4.79
N LYS A 70 6.22 -12.79 -4.59
CA LYS A 70 7.32 -12.84 -3.61
C LYS A 70 6.85 -12.77 -2.16
N GLN A 71 5.61 -12.34 -1.94
CA GLN A 71 4.96 -12.23 -0.65
C GLN A 71 3.99 -13.38 -0.39
N ALA A 72 3.87 -14.35 -1.32
CA ALA A 72 2.92 -15.47 -1.23
C ALA A 72 2.93 -16.19 0.14
N PRO A 73 4.09 -16.50 0.77
CA PRO A 73 4.09 -17.16 2.08
C PRO A 73 3.39 -16.36 3.19
N LEU A 74 3.49 -15.02 3.15
CA LEU A 74 2.81 -14.15 4.11
C LEU A 74 1.33 -13.98 3.76
N LEU A 75 1.01 -13.90 2.46
CA LEU A 75 -0.35 -13.73 1.97
C LEU A 75 -1.25 -14.93 2.27
N ARG A 76 -0.69 -16.15 2.35
CA ARG A 76 -1.42 -17.35 2.80
C ARG A 76 -2.01 -17.22 4.20
N GLN A 77 -1.38 -16.43 5.06
CA GLN A 77 -1.90 -16.16 6.42
C GLN A 77 -3.19 -15.35 6.42
N PHE A 78 -3.61 -14.83 5.26
CA PHE A 78 -4.87 -14.13 5.06
C PHE A 78 -5.83 -14.95 4.18
N GLY A 79 -5.47 -16.17 3.78
CA GLY A 79 -6.27 -17.01 2.90
C GLY A 79 -6.01 -16.81 1.39
N VAL A 80 -5.05 -15.98 1.00
CA VAL A 80 -4.66 -15.80 -0.41
C VAL A 80 -3.79 -16.99 -0.83
N GLN A 81 -4.28 -17.81 -1.74
CA GLN A 81 -3.61 -19.06 -2.14
C GLN A 81 -2.69 -18.82 -3.33
N ASN A 82 -3.16 -18.07 -4.33
CA ASN A 82 -2.43 -17.72 -5.52
C ASN A 82 -2.50 -16.20 -5.73
N PRO A 83 -1.49 -15.43 -5.26
CA PRO A 83 -1.52 -13.97 -5.34
C PRO A 83 -1.68 -13.38 -6.75
N ASP A 84 -1.41 -14.17 -7.80
CA ASP A 84 -1.61 -13.80 -9.20
C ASP A 84 -3.03 -14.12 -9.68
N ALA A 85 -3.51 -15.35 -9.48
CA ALA A 85 -4.87 -15.72 -9.85
C ALA A 85 -5.94 -15.00 -9.02
N ASP A 86 -5.66 -14.73 -7.75
CA ASP A 86 -6.56 -14.05 -6.81
C ASP A 86 -6.48 -12.51 -6.96
N TRP A 87 -5.76 -11.99 -7.96
CA TRP A 87 -5.54 -10.55 -8.12
C TRP A 87 -6.83 -9.83 -8.51
N GLY A 88 -7.28 -8.91 -7.65
CA GLY A 88 -8.62 -8.31 -7.75
C GLY A 88 -9.48 -8.64 -6.54
N ASP A 89 -9.22 -9.79 -5.91
CA ASP A 89 -10.09 -10.36 -4.89
C ASP A 89 -9.56 -10.17 -3.48
N TYR A 90 -8.36 -9.58 -3.34
CA TYR A 90 -7.82 -9.23 -2.03
C TYR A 90 -7.13 -7.86 -2.00
N LEU A 91 -7.28 -7.18 -0.87
CA LEU A 91 -6.56 -5.97 -0.51
C LEU A 91 -6.29 -5.91 0.99
N LEU A 92 -5.02 -5.84 1.35
CA LEU A 92 -4.52 -5.73 2.71
C LEU A 92 -4.05 -4.29 2.96
N LEU A 93 -4.92 -3.47 3.53
CA LEU A 93 -4.70 -2.05 3.76
C LEU A 93 -3.77 -1.84 4.96
N ARG A 94 -2.83 -0.91 4.88
CA ARG A 94 -1.98 -0.59 6.03
C ARG A 94 -2.68 0.34 7.02
N HIS A 95 -2.19 0.32 8.25
CA HIS A 95 -2.50 1.35 9.24
C HIS A 95 -1.69 2.61 8.98
N TRP A 96 -2.29 3.76 9.31
CA TRP A 96 -1.59 5.05 9.35
C TRP A 96 -0.97 5.25 10.73
N ASP A 97 0.35 5.45 10.74
CA ASP A 97 1.09 5.88 11.91
C ASP A 97 2.06 6.98 11.46
N GLU A 98 1.70 8.23 11.72
CA GLU A 98 2.46 9.39 11.27
C GLU A 98 3.88 9.42 11.89
N LYS A 99 4.01 8.99 13.14
CA LYS A 99 5.31 8.96 13.85
C LYS A 99 6.23 7.92 13.23
N ALA A 100 5.72 6.73 12.95
CA ALA A 100 6.47 5.67 12.27
C ALA A 100 6.85 6.09 10.84
N PHE A 101 5.92 6.72 10.11
CA PHE A 101 6.18 7.21 8.76
C PHE A 101 7.31 8.24 8.75
N LEU A 102 7.21 9.30 9.57
CA LEU A 102 8.24 10.33 9.68
C LEU A 102 9.59 9.79 10.13
N ALA A 103 9.61 8.84 11.06
CA ALA A 103 10.85 8.18 11.46
C ALA A 103 11.51 7.42 10.30
N SER A 104 10.72 6.69 9.53
CA SER A 104 11.22 5.97 8.34
C SER A 104 11.66 6.92 7.22
N LEU A 105 10.95 8.04 7.02
CA LEU A 105 11.31 9.07 6.04
C LEU A 105 12.64 9.74 6.38
N ARG A 106 12.84 10.15 7.65
CA ARG A 106 14.11 10.70 8.12
C ARG A 106 15.27 9.71 7.95
N LYS A 107 15.01 8.42 8.16
CA LYS A 107 16.02 7.37 7.93
C LYS A 107 16.39 7.28 6.44
N ALA A 108 15.41 7.35 5.55
CA ALA A 108 15.64 7.36 4.10
C ALA A 108 16.47 8.59 3.68
N GLU A 109 16.06 9.79 4.11
CA GLU A 109 16.75 11.07 3.83
C GLU A 109 18.24 11.05 4.22
N ARG A 110 18.57 10.41 5.35
CA ARG A 110 19.95 10.32 5.87
C ARG A 110 20.79 9.23 5.22
N THR A 111 20.27 8.49 4.25
CA THR A 111 21.04 7.44 3.59
C THR A 111 22.16 8.08 2.75
N PRO A 112 23.44 7.75 2.99
CA PRO A 112 24.57 8.30 2.23
C PRO A 112 24.44 8.00 0.74
N LEU A 113 24.85 8.95 -0.12
CA LEU A 113 24.71 8.85 -1.58
C LEU A 113 25.41 7.61 -2.14
N GLU A 114 26.54 7.21 -1.56
CA GLU A 114 27.35 6.07 -1.98
C GLU A 114 26.65 4.73 -1.75
N ARG A 115 25.63 4.71 -0.88
CA ARG A 115 24.78 3.54 -0.61
C ARG A 115 23.53 3.52 -1.48
N LEU A 116 23.26 4.59 -2.23
CA LEU A 116 22.11 4.65 -3.12
C LEU A 116 22.44 3.96 -4.44
N ASN A 117 21.45 3.23 -4.97
CA ASN A 117 21.47 2.85 -6.37
C ASN A 117 21.49 4.15 -7.22
N PRO A 118 22.50 4.37 -8.09
CA PRO A 118 22.60 5.56 -8.93
C PRO A 118 21.33 5.82 -9.74
N ASP A 119 20.72 4.75 -10.22
CA ASP A 119 19.49 4.78 -11.02
C ASP A 119 18.21 4.90 -10.17
N GLY A 120 18.33 4.86 -8.85
CA GLY A 120 17.22 4.99 -7.91
C GLY A 120 16.66 6.40 -7.79
N ASN A 121 17.32 7.41 -8.40
CA ASN A 121 16.86 8.79 -8.48
C ASN A 121 16.55 9.44 -7.11
N ARG A 122 17.12 8.92 -6.02
CA ARG A 122 16.84 9.35 -4.63
C ARG A 122 15.32 9.48 -4.39
N ALA A 123 14.57 8.53 -4.94
CA ALA A 123 13.12 8.60 -5.02
C ALA A 123 12.43 7.57 -4.11
N VAL A 124 11.24 7.93 -3.62
CA VAL A 124 10.24 7.03 -3.03
C VAL A 124 9.22 6.67 -4.10
N LEU A 125 9.05 5.37 -4.37
CA LEU A 125 7.95 4.86 -5.20
C LEU A 125 6.72 4.60 -4.32
N LEU A 126 5.68 5.41 -4.48
CA LEU A 126 4.40 5.22 -3.81
C LEU A 126 3.60 4.13 -4.54
N CYS A 127 3.19 3.11 -3.78
CA CYS A 127 2.30 2.03 -4.21
C CYS A 127 2.82 1.17 -5.38
N SER A 128 4.01 0.57 -5.24
CA SER A 128 4.48 -0.46 -6.17
C SER A 128 3.66 -1.77 -6.15
N THR A 129 2.85 -1.98 -5.10
CA THR A 129 2.08 -3.21 -4.85
C THR A 129 0.58 -3.05 -5.02
N THR A 130 0.09 -1.86 -5.40
CA THR A 130 -1.34 -1.55 -5.47
C THR A 130 -1.56 -0.29 -6.31
N ASP A 131 -2.80 0.18 -6.46
CA ASP A 131 -3.09 1.54 -6.94
C ASP A 131 -3.43 2.46 -5.75
N PRO A 132 -2.76 3.61 -5.55
CA PRO A 132 -3.06 4.52 -4.44
C PRO A 132 -4.45 5.19 -4.53
N TYR A 133 -5.03 5.27 -5.72
CA TYR A 133 -6.28 5.98 -6.02
C TYR A 133 -7.45 5.04 -6.35
N GLN A 134 -7.31 3.72 -6.14
CA GLN A 134 -8.45 2.81 -6.29
C GLN A 134 -9.57 3.14 -5.31
N THR A 135 -10.81 2.87 -5.72
CA THR A 135 -11.97 2.92 -4.82
C THR A 135 -12.16 1.56 -4.18
N LEU A 136 -12.11 1.52 -2.85
CA LEU A 136 -12.35 0.28 -2.10
C LEU A 136 -13.85 -0.02 -2.07
N ARG A 137 -14.20 -1.26 -2.40
CA ARG A 137 -15.58 -1.75 -2.45
C ARG A 137 -15.84 -2.64 -1.24
N HIS A 138 -16.99 -2.44 -0.61
CA HIS A 138 -17.47 -3.23 0.52
C HIS A 138 -19.01 -3.25 0.49
N GLU A 139 -19.62 -4.35 0.90
CA GLU A 139 -21.08 -4.54 0.89
C GLU A 139 -21.79 -3.49 1.76
N ASP A 140 -21.26 -3.24 2.97
CA ASP A 140 -21.70 -2.13 3.83
C ASP A 140 -21.14 -0.77 3.33
N PRO A 141 -22.00 0.18 2.89
CA PRO A 141 -21.56 1.49 2.39
C PRO A 141 -20.87 2.36 3.45
N THR A 142 -21.20 2.17 4.73
CA THR A 142 -20.58 2.90 5.85
C THR A 142 -19.14 2.46 6.01
N VAL A 143 -18.89 1.15 5.94
CA VAL A 143 -17.54 0.57 5.97
C VAL A 143 -16.75 0.98 4.73
N ALA A 144 -17.36 0.91 3.54
CA ALA A 144 -16.74 1.38 2.30
C ALA A 144 -16.29 2.85 2.41
N LYS A 145 -17.15 3.73 2.93
CA LYS A 145 -16.84 5.15 3.13
C LYS A 145 -15.67 5.36 4.09
N ALA A 146 -15.62 4.59 5.19
CA ALA A 146 -14.54 4.65 6.16
C ALA A 146 -13.19 4.18 5.58
N LEU A 147 -13.20 3.05 4.86
CA LEU A 147 -12.02 2.49 4.20
C LEU A 147 -11.45 3.46 3.16
N ASN A 148 -12.31 4.05 2.32
CA ASN A 148 -11.88 5.02 1.31
C ASN A 148 -11.35 6.32 1.96
N ARG A 149 -11.96 6.81 3.04
CA ARG A 149 -11.42 7.96 3.78
C ARG A 149 -10.04 7.66 4.37
N HIS A 150 -9.85 6.45 4.91
CA HIS A 150 -8.57 6.02 5.46
C HIS A 150 -7.49 5.94 4.36
N LEU A 151 -7.82 5.32 3.22
CA LEU A 151 -6.96 5.29 2.02
C LEU A 151 -6.55 6.70 1.57
N GLN A 152 -7.53 7.59 1.37
CA GLN A 152 -7.29 8.99 0.97
C GLN A 152 -6.41 9.73 1.97
N THR A 153 -6.63 9.52 3.27
CA THR A 153 -5.82 10.13 4.33
C THR A 153 -4.37 9.68 4.23
N MET A 154 -4.12 8.38 4.06
CA MET A 154 -2.76 7.85 3.92
C MET A 154 -2.05 8.37 2.67
N VAL A 155 -2.73 8.39 1.52
CA VAL A 155 -2.16 8.92 0.28
C VAL A 155 -1.79 10.39 0.46
N ARG A 156 -2.75 11.22 0.90
CA ARG A 156 -2.54 12.65 1.08
C ARG A 156 -1.44 12.94 2.10
N ARG A 157 -1.54 12.38 3.30
CA ARG A 157 -0.56 12.65 4.38
C ARG A 157 0.83 12.15 4.03
N SER A 158 0.96 10.97 3.43
CA SER A 158 2.30 10.49 3.03
C SER A 158 2.96 11.40 2.00
N LEU A 159 2.22 11.91 1.01
CA LEU A 159 2.72 12.86 0.01
C LEU A 159 3.07 14.22 0.63
N GLU A 160 2.19 14.77 1.47
CA GLU A 160 2.45 16.03 2.20
C GLU A 160 3.74 15.92 3.02
N LEU A 161 3.90 14.83 3.78
CA LEU A 161 5.07 14.66 4.63
C LEU A 161 6.37 14.45 3.83
N ILE A 162 6.32 13.75 2.69
CA ILE A 162 7.49 13.65 1.80
C ILE A 162 7.86 15.02 1.25
N ARG A 163 6.88 15.79 0.77
CA ARG A 163 7.07 17.14 0.21
C ARG A 163 7.63 18.12 1.24
N ASP A 164 7.07 18.12 2.45
CA ASP A 164 7.31 19.16 3.45
C ASP A 164 8.47 18.84 4.40
N HIS A 165 8.86 17.55 4.54
CA HIS A 165 9.87 17.11 5.50
C HIS A 165 11.02 16.29 4.91
N SER A 166 11.19 16.26 3.59
CA SER A 166 12.32 15.59 2.95
C SER A 166 12.73 16.28 1.64
N THR A 167 13.89 15.92 1.12
CA THR A 167 14.33 16.31 -0.23
C THR A 167 14.16 15.18 -1.25
N LEU A 168 13.55 14.08 -0.82
CA LEU A 168 13.38 12.89 -1.66
C LEU A 168 12.37 13.14 -2.77
N ASN A 169 12.71 12.67 -3.97
CA ASN A 169 11.75 12.64 -5.07
C ASN A 169 10.62 11.66 -4.76
N VAL A 170 9.42 11.91 -5.30
CA VAL A 170 8.31 10.94 -5.22
C VAL A 170 7.85 10.55 -6.61
N ARG A 171 7.67 9.24 -6.82
CA ARG A 171 7.03 8.68 -8.01
C ARG A 171 5.78 7.96 -7.57
N ILE A 172 4.66 8.25 -8.22
CA ILE A 172 3.36 7.66 -7.87
C ILE A 172 3.00 6.67 -8.96
N LEU A 173 2.83 5.40 -8.57
CA LEU A 173 2.41 4.38 -9.51
C LEU A 173 0.90 4.27 -9.52
N THR A 174 0.28 4.88 -10.51
CA THR A 174 -1.16 4.78 -10.74
C THR A 174 -1.45 3.67 -11.75
N ARG A 175 -2.64 3.09 -11.66
CA ARG A 175 -3.22 2.13 -12.59
C ARG A 175 -4.46 2.80 -13.18
N SER A 176 -4.35 3.20 -14.44
CA SER A 176 -5.51 3.68 -15.19
C SER A 176 -6.15 2.48 -15.92
N PRO A 177 -7.35 2.02 -15.53
CA PRO A 177 -8.19 1.25 -16.40
C PRO A 177 -9.36 2.14 -16.80
N LEU A 178 -9.41 2.40 -18.10
CA LEU A 178 -10.51 1.97 -18.93
C LEU A 178 -10.10 2.13 -20.39
N ALA A 179 -9.92 1.02 -21.11
CA ALA A 179 -10.01 1.03 -22.57
C ALA A 179 -11.28 0.25 -22.94
N LYS A 180 -12.36 0.99 -23.22
CA LYS A 180 -13.58 0.42 -23.81
C LYS A 180 -13.39 0.37 -25.33
N ARG A 181 -13.95 -0.67 -25.97
CA ARG A 181 -14.35 -0.56 -27.37
C ARG A 181 -15.55 0.35 -27.48
#